data_AF-A0A8D5FHJ2-F1
#
_entry.id   AF-A0A8D5FHJ2-F1
#
_cell.length_a   1.000
_cell.length_b   1.000
_cell.length_c   1.000
_cell.angle_alpha   90.00
_cell.angle_beta   90.00
_cell.angle_gamma   90.00
#
_symmetry.space_group_name_H-M   'P 1'
#
loop_
_entity.id
_entity.type
_entity.pdbx_description
1 polymer ?
#
loop_
_entity_poly.entity_id
_entity_poly.type
_entity_poly.pdbx_seq_one_letter_code
_entity_poly.pdbx_strand_id
1 'polypeptide(L)'
;MIDLVKKAMLTGIGVASLTKDKIEDIAKDFAQKGKLSEQEGEKLVREMVSKTEESKEELKKQINTMVEKALAKTEFVRTADIEELHGEIASLRKEIEALRNGKTT
;
A
#
# COMPACT_ATOMS: atom_id res chain seq x y z
N MET A 1 -13.38 -17.81 -17.32
CA MET A 1 -12.25 -18.44 -18.04
C MET A 1 -11.16 -17.43 -18.42
N ILE A 2 -11.48 -16.28 -19.04
CA ILE A 2 -10.50 -15.25 -19.41
C ILE A 2 -9.69 -14.74 -18.20
N ASP A 3 -10.33 -14.50 -17.05
CA ASP A 3 -9.62 -14.08 -15.83
C ASP A 3 -8.59 -15.11 -15.32
N LEU A 4 -8.84 -16.40 -15.55
CA LEU A 4 -7.92 -17.47 -15.13
C LEU A 4 -6.68 -17.49 -16.02
N VAL A 5 -6.86 -17.29 -17.32
CA VAL A 5 -5.77 -17.18 -18.30
C VAL A 5 -4.95 -15.92 -18.03
N LYS A 6 -5.61 -14.79 -17.75
CA LYS A 6 -4.94 -13.55 -17.35
C LYS A 6 -4.11 -13.76 -16.09
N LYS A 7 -4.68 -14.36 -15.03
CA LYS A 7 -3.93 -14.69 -13.81
C LYS A 7 -2.75 -15.64 -14.07
N ALA A 8 -2.94 -16.67 -14.88
CA ALA A 8 -1.87 -17.62 -15.20
C ALA A 8 -0.71 -16.97 -15.98
N MET A 9 -1.01 -16.08 -16.95
CA MET A 9 0.01 -15.32 -17.66
C MET A 9 0.75 -14.34 -16.74
N LEU A 10 0.02 -13.64 -15.86
CA LEU A 10 0.62 -12.72 -14.88
C LEU A 10 1.56 -13.45 -13.91
N THR A 11 1.18 -14.67 -13.48
CA THR A 11 2.04 -15.51 -12.64
C THR A 11 3.25 -16.03 -13.42
N GLY A 12 3.09 -16.41 -14.70
CA GLY A 12 4.18 -16.93 -15.53
C GLY A 12 5.23 -15.88 -15.93
N ILE A 13 4.83 -14.61 -16.04
CA ILE A 13 5.74 -13.48 -16.31
C ILE A 13 6.41 -12.99 -15.02
N GLY A 14 5.80 -13.29 -13.87
CA GLY A 14 6.28 -12.88 -12.56
C GLY A 14 5.86 -11.45 -12.21
N VAL A 15 5.50 -11.24 -10.94
CA VAL A 15 4.98 -9.96 -10.43
C VAL A 15 6.02 -8.84 -10.53
N ALA A 16 7.31 -9.17 -10.48
CA ALA A 16 8.41 -8.23 -10.61
C ALA A 16 8.57 -7.66 -12.04
N SER A 17 8.07 -8.35 -13.07
CA SER A 17 8.14 -7.90 -14.46
C SER A 17 6.86 -7.14 -14.89
N LEU A 18 5.89 -6.95 -13.99
CA LEU A 18 4.65 -6.21 -14.26
C LEU A 18 4.87 -4.69 -14.19
N THR A 19 5.47 -4.16 -15.26
CA THR A 19 5.51 -2.72 -15.51
C THR A 19 4.31 -2.27 -16.34
N LYS A 20 3.99 -0.98 -16.30
CA LYS A 20 2.92 -0.40 -17.12
C LYS A 20 3.14 -0.71 -18.60
N ASP A 21 4.37 -0.53 -19.08
CA ASP A 21 4.78 -0.80 -20.46
C ASP A 21 4.55 -2.27 -20.82
N LYS A 22 4.90 -3.21 -19.93
CA LYS A 22 4.71 -4.64 -20.19
C LYS A 22 3.24 -5.04 -20.26
N ILE A 23 2.39 -4.39 -19.47
CA ILE A 23 0.95 -4.63 -19.48
C ILE A 23 0.32 -4.05 -20.75
N GLU A 24 0.77 -2.88 -21.19
CA GLU A 24 0.36 -2.32 -22.49
C GLU A 24 0.75 -3.23 -23.66
N ASP A 25 1.99 -3.75 -23.66
CA ASP A 25 2.45 -4.69 -24.69
C ASP A 25 1.59 -5.95 -24.73
N ILE A 26 1.33 -6.57 -23.58
CA ILE A 26 0.49 -7.79 -23.50
C ILE A 26 -0.93 -7.49 -23.97
N ALA A 27 -1.50 -6.35 -23.56
CA ALA A 27 -2.85 -5.96 -23.95
C ALA A 27 -2.96 -5.70 -25.46
N LYS A 28 -1.95 -5.04 -26.05
CA LYS A 28 -1.85 -4.85 -27.51
C LYS A 28 -1.73 -6.18 -28.24
N ASP A 29 -0.87 -7.08 -27.76
CA ASP A 29 -0.70 -8.43 -28.31
C ASP A 29 -2.02 -9.22 -28.30
N PHE A 30 -2.78 -9.08 -27.20
CA PHE A 30 -4.08 -9.73 -27.05
C PHE A 30 -5.13 -9.13 -27.99
N ALA A 31 -5.12 -7.81 -28.17
CA ALA A 31 -6.01 -7.13 -29.09
C ALA A 31 -5.74 -7.55 -30.55
N GLN A 32 -4.47 -7.62 -30.93
CA GLN A 32 -4.04 -8.06 -32.26
C GLN A 32 -4.40 -9.53 -32.52
N LYS A 33 -4.07 -10.43 -31.58
CA LYS A 33 -4.36 -11.86 -31.70
C LYS A 33 -5.86 -12.15 -31.67
N GLY A 34 -6.62 -11.36 -30.92
CA GLY A 34 -8.08 -11.43 -30.85
C GLY A 34 -8.80 -10.86 -32.07
N LYS A 35 -8.07 -10.25 -33.02
CA LYS A 35 -8.63 -9.47 -34.14
C LYS A 35 -9.68 -8.45 -33.66
N LEU A 36 -9.42 -7.84 -32.50
CA LEU A 36 -10.28 -6.79 -31.97
C LEU A 36 -10.22 -5.57 -32.87
N SER A 37 -11.34 -4.85 -32.99
CA SER A 37 -11.32 -3.52 -33.61
C SER A 37 -10.40 -2.59 -32.82
N GLU A 38 -9.90 -1.53 -33.47
CA GLU A 38 -9.01 -0.55 -32.84
C GLU A 38 -9.62 0.04 -31.55
N GLN A 39 -10.93 0.30 -31.57
CA GLN A 39 -11.71 0.79 -30.44
C GLN A 39 -11.77 -0.21 -29.28
N GLU A 40 -11.96 -1.50 -29.57
CA GLU A 40 -12.02 -2.56 -28.56
C GLU A 40 -10.63 -2.87 -27.97
N GLY A 41 -9.59 -2.84 -28.79
CA GLY A 41 -8.22 -3.01 -28.34
C GLY A 41 -7.78 -1.89 -27.39
N GLU A 42 -8.08 -0.64 -27.76
CA GLU A 42 -7.75 0.53 -26.92
C GLU A 42 -8.53 0.51 -25.59
N LYS A 43 -9.80 0.06 -25.62
CA LYS A 43 -10.59 -0.16 -24.41
C LYS A 43 -9.97 -1.23 -23.51
N LEU A 44 -9.52 -2.34 -24.09
CA LEU A 44 -8.92 -3.45 -23.34
C LEU A 44 -7.59 -3.05 -22.68
N VAL A 45 -6.75 -2.27 -23.37
CA VAL A 45 -5.53 -1.70 -22.80
C VAL A 45 -5.85 -0.81 -21.60
N ARG A 46 -6.80 0.13 -21.76
CA ARG A 46 -7.23 1.02 -20.67
C ARG A 46 -7.76 0.25 -19.46
N GLU A 47 -8.61 -0.74 -19.68
CA GLU A 47 -9.15 -1.58 -18.60
C GLU A 47 -8.05 -2.37 -17.87
N MET A 48 -7.08 -2.95 -18.60
CA MET A 48 -5.99 -3.70 -17.97
C MET A 48 -5.05 -2.78 -17.16
N VAL A 49 -4.74 -1.60 -17.67
CA VAL A 49 -3.92 -0.61 -16.94
C VAL A 49 -4.65 -0.14 -15.68
N SER A 50 -5.92 0.28 -15.80
CA SER A 50 -6.72 0.76 -14.65
C SER A 50 -6.85 -0.31 -13.58
N LYS A 51 -7.20 -1.55 -13.98
CA LYS A 51 -7.40 -2.65 -13.03
C LYS A 51 -6.10 -3.08 -12.34
N THR A 52 -4.96 -2.90 -13.01
CA THR A 52 -3.65 -3.14 -12.39
C THR A 52 -3.36 -2.07 -11.34
N GLU A 53 -3.63 -0.81 -11.62
CA GLU A 53 -3.38 0.28 -10.68
C GLU A 53 -4.26 0.14 -9.43
N GLU A 54 -5.55 -0.16 -9.60
CA GLU A 54 -6.45 -0.49 -8.50
C GLU A 54 -5.96 -1.69 -7.69
N SER A 55 -5.51 -2.76 -8.38
CA SER A 55 -4.97 -3.94 -7.71
C SER A 55 -3.69 -3.64 -6.93
N LYS A 56 -2.83 -2.74 -7.43
CA LYS A 56 -1.60 -2.30 -6.73
C LYS A 56 -1.93 -1.54 -5.45
N GLU A 57 -2.86 -0.60 -5.49
CA GLU A 57 -3.26 0.17 -4.32
C GLU A 57 -3.92 -0.72 -3.24
N GLU A 58 -4.78 -1.65 -3.65
CA GLU A 58 -5.36 -2.62 -2.72
C GLU A 58 -4.28 -3.53 -2.10
N LEU A 59 -3.32 -4.01 -2.90
CA LEU A 59 -2.16 -4.78 -2.41
C LEU A 59 -1.34 -3.97 -1.40
N LYS A 60 -1.06 -2.70 -1.71
CA LYS A 60 -0.31 -1.78 -0.84
C LYS A 60 -1.02 -1.58 0.49
N LYS A 61 -2.35 -1.40 0.47
CA LYS A 61 -3.18 -1.27 1.67
C LYS A 61 -3.14 -2.55 2.52
N GLN A 62 -3.25 -3.72 1.89
CA GLN A 62 -3.15 -5.01 2.58
C GLN A 62 -1.76 -5.21 3.20
N ILE A 63 -0.70 -4.90 2.46
CA ILE A 63 0.68 -4.98 2.94
C ILE A 63 0.87 -4.03 4.13
N ASN A 64 0.45 -2.76 4.03
CA ASN A 64 0.54 -1.80 5.12
C ASN A 64 -0.20 -2.30 6.36
N THR A 65 -1.42 -2.81 6.20
CA THR A 65 -2.20 -3.38 7.31
C THR A 65 -1.50 -4.59 7.93
N MET A 66 -0.89 -5.45 7.11
CA MET A 66 -0.15 -6.62 7.60
C MET A 66 1.11 -6.20 8.36
N VAL A 67 1.85 -5.23 7.84
CA VAL A 67 3.04 -4.67 8.49
C VAL A 67 2.65 -3.98 9.79
N GLU A 68 1.62 -3.15 9.81
CA GLU A 68 1.10 -2.53 11.03
C GLU A 68 0.68 -3.56 12.07
N LYS A 69 -0.01 -4.63 11.67
CA LYS A 69 -0.38 -5.73 12.58
C LYS A 69 0.83 -6.51 13.08
N ALA A 70 1.86 -6.71 12.25
CA ALA A 70 3.09 -7.38 12.67
C ALA A 70 3.89 -6.51 13.65
N LEU A 71 3.98 -5.21 13.39
CA LEU A 71 4.57 -4.22 14.28
C LEU A 71 3.80 -4.10 15.60
N ALA A 72 2.47 -4.14 15.57
CA ALA A 72 1.65 -4.11 16.78
C ALA A 72 1.74 -5.40 17.63
N LYS A 73 2.08 -6.53 17.01
CA LYS A 73 2.29 -7.82 17.69
C LYS A 73 3.69 -8.01 18.24
N THR A 74 4.63 -7.15 17.83
CA THR A 74 5.97 -7.09 18.41
C THR A 74 5.96 -5.92 19.39
N GLU A 75 6.73 -5.97 20.48
CA GLU A 75 6.88 -4.84 21.42
C GLU A 75 7.70 -3.70 20.79
N PHE A 76 7.43 -3.37 19.52
CA PHE A 76 8.15 -2.36 18.77
C PHE A 76 7.53 -1.00 19.07
N VAL A 77 8.12 -0.30 20.05
CA VAL A 77 7.73 1.06 20.40
C VAL A 77 8.08 1.98 19.23
N ARG A 78 7.12 2.76 18.72
CA ARG A 78 7.41 3.74 17.67
C ARG A 78 8.12 4.94 18.29
N THR A 79 9.01 5.57 17.53
CA THR A 79 9.70 6.80 17.97
C THR A 79 8.70 7.89 18.38
N ALA A 80 7.58 8.00 17.66
CA ALA A 80 6.51 8.94 17.98
C ALA A 80 5.89 8.68 19.37
N ASP A 81 5.68 7.41 19.73
CA ASP A 81 5.14 7.03 21.04
C ASP A 81 6.12 7.43 22.18
N ILE A 82 7.44 7.36 21.92
CA ILE A 82 8.49 7.80 22.88
C ILE A 82 8.51 9.32 23.02
N GLU A 83 8.33 10.06 21.93
CA GLU A 83 8.26 11.53 21.94
C GLU A 83 7.02 12.03 22.68
N GLU A 84 5.87 11.40 22.46
CA GLU A 84 4.62 11.68 23.18
C GLU A 84 4.79 11.45 24.69
N LEU A 85 5.34 10.29 25.09
CA LEU A 85 5.65 9.99 26.49
C LEU A 85 6.64 10.99 27.10
N HIS A 86 7.66 11.45 26.35
CA HIS A 86 8.57 12.49 26.82
C HIS A 86 7.85 13.82 27.08
N GLY A 87 6.91 14.20 26.21
CA GLY A 87 6.07 15.37 26.37
C GLY A 87 5.19 15.29 27.62
N GLU A 88 4.52 14.15 27.82
CA GLU A 88 3.71 13.91 29.02
C GLU A 88 4.56 13.96 30.30
N ILE A 89 5.73 13.30 30.32
CA ILE A 89 6.66 13.34 31.44
C ILE A 89 7.11 14.78 31.73
N ALA A 90 7.39 15.59 30.70
CA ALA A 90 7.76 16.98 30.87
C ALA A 90 6.62 17.82 31.46
N SER A 91 5.37 17.60 31.04
CA SER A 91 4.20 18.28 31.61
C SER A 91 3.98 17.91 33.07
N LEU A 92 3.99 16.60 33.38
CA LEU A 92 3.84 16.11 34.75
C LEU A 92 4.95 16.63 35.68
N ARG A 93 6.20 16.72 35.19
CA ARG A 93 7.30 17.32 35.95
C ARG A 93 7.03 18.79 36.30
N LYS A 94 6.54 19.58 35.34
CA LYS A 94 6.17 20.99 35.60
C LYS A 94 5.04 21.12 36.61
N GLU A 95 4.02 20.28 36.52
CA GLU A 95 2.91 20.26 37.48
C GLU A 95 3.37 19.88 38.89
N ILE A 96 4.25 18.88 39.01
CA ILE A 96 4.82 18.49 40.30
C ILE A 96 5.66 19.62 40.89
N GLU A 97 6.48 20.31 40.09
CA GLU A 97 7.24 21.47 40.57
C GLU A 97 6.34 22.62 41.02
N ALA A 98 5.28 22.93 40.28
CA ALA A 98 4.30 23.94 40.66
C ALA A 98 3.60 23.58 41.98
N LEU A 99 3.22 22.31 42.17
CA LEU A 99 2.61 21.82 43.41
C LEU A 99 3.57 21.82 44.60
N ARG A 100 4.86 21.54 44.37
CA ARG A 100 5.89 21.62 45.44
C ARG A 100 6.15 23.07 45.84
N ASN A 101 6.22 23.98 44.87
CA ASN A 101 6.45 25.40 45.15
C ASN A 101 5.22 26.06 45.81
N GLY A 102 3.99 25.63 45.47
CA GLY A 102 2.76 26.11 46.10
C GLY A 102 2.51 25.62 47.53
N LYS A 103 3.20 24.57 47.99
CA LYS A 103 3.13 24.05 49.38
C LYS A 103 4.16 24.66 50.33
N THR A 104 5.03 25.55 49.85
CA THR A 104 6.14 26.12 50.65
C THR A 104 5.88 27.57 51.13
N THR A 105 4.64 28.02 51.04
CA THR A 105 4.13 29.29 51.63
C THR A 105 2.88 28.97 52.43
#